data_AF-A0A1K0JEY6-F1
#
_entry.id   AF-A0A1K0JEY6-F1
#
_cell.length_a   1.000
_cell.length_b   1.000
_cell.length_c   1.000
_cell.angle_alpha   90.00
_cell.angle_beta   90.00
_cell.angle_gamma   90.00
#
_symmetry.space_group_name_H-M   'P 1'
#
loop_
_entity.id
_entity.type
_entity.pdbx_description
1 polymer ?
#
loop_
_entity_poly.entity_id
_entity_poly.type
_entity_poly.pdbx_seq_one_letter_code
_entity_poly.pdbx_strand_id
1 'polypeptide(L)'
;MLLRHTTETGEGRSITFYSLYMHLRDLDGIRKSVGPLPNNPPEAGSSSALPKWLSYSIDGVQVPQNLRVYRKDMLGYAGACHGQPHLHFEIFMTEGDFRAWFEQSGLAVQLGNRNPTTRAARDYWGHSYFVIPGGQSFVSKPPDAVGAAAAAYFPSLQSGTLDAGSKLYVEAYFHKGQRYTRSWVERDGTLTPLTAAPVADAYTDYEYRMYERATALYPQCPSDGYELLRFGRILSDHPTLTVAAQKTWVAVPFEAGKQGYIDISQQAIQKLSDAEFPFFMGWQKIEEGNTPFSKDGICDYDELRRIVAVVEDAETPAERMCPAHEQEAKLATYIANHAEVRERFRGFVCHAPSEWDASGNGARYRRLKDPDGFFGKRKEFDPNGYDDFIKFLEQFQFLEETPLGGGKKFWFFHPLAFIRHFRKCGWLGIKEFEQIYSNNRYSRRQQPSPDSLRGTYLIPINLAARKYVLTDPTRFAHLLGQGRRGVRLADYYAGKQYAGKTGCGWFSWHGKKSIIHCP
;
A
#
# COMPACT_ATOMS: atom_id res chain seq x y z
N MET A 1 -21.14 4.04 9.27
CA MET A 1 -20.41 3.06 10.11
C MET A 1 -18.91 3.34 10.03
N LEU A 2 -18.27 3.59 11.16
CA LEU A 2 -16.84 3.89 11.28
C LEU A 2 -16.10 2.70 11.92
N LEU A 3 -15.04 2.21 11.27
CA LEU A 3 -14.21 1.12 11.81
C LEU A 3 -12.79 1.61 12.07
N ARG A 4 -12.24 1.22 13.22
CA ARG A 4 -10.82 1.37 13.54
C ARG A 4 -10.07 0.08 13.22
N HIS A 5 -8.99 0.21 12.46
CA HIS A 5 -8.09 -0.88 12.10
C HIS A 5 -6.77 -0.68 12.82
N THR A 6 -6.17 -1.75 13.33
CA THR A 6 -4.81 -1.71 13.88
C THR A 6 -4.13 -3.03 13.58
N THR A 7 -2.94 -2.97 12.97
CA THR A 7 -2.13 -4.15 12.73
C THR A 7 -0.67 -3.86 13.04
N GLU A 8 -0.02 -4.83 13.66
CA GLU A 8 1.44 -4.88 13.78
C GLU A 8 2.05 -5.04 12.39
N THR A 9 3.21 -4.43 12.22
CA THR A 9 4.01 -4.59 11.00
C THR A 9 5.35 -5.18 11.40
N GLY A 10 5.95 -5.95 10.49
CA GLY A 10 7.10 -6.82 10.82
C GLY A 10 8.39 -6.13 11.26
N GLU A 11 8.40 -4.79 11.37
CA GLU A 11 9.58 -3.96 11.67
C GLU A 11 9.39 -3.13 12.96
N GLY A 12 8.62 -3.64 13.93
CA GLY A 12 8.49 -3.04 15.27
C GLY A 12 7.65 -1.76 15.34
N ARG A 13 6.74 -1.57 14.38
CA ARG A 13 5.77 -0.47 14.35
C ARG A 13 4.37 -0.98 13.99
N SER A 14 3.34 -0.31 14.47
CA SER A 14 1.94 -0.66 14.20
C SER A 14 1.30 0.42 13.33
N ILE A 15 0.46 0.03 12.39
CA ILE A 15 -0.35 0.97 11.61
C ILE A 15 -1.78 0.98 12.12
N THR A 16 -2.28 2.18 12.44
CA THR A 16 -3.67 2.41 12.81
C THR A 16 -4.32 3.34 11.80
N PHE A 17 -5.46 2.92 11.25
CA PHE A 17 -6.24 3.73 10.31
C PHE A 17 -7.72 3.47 10.52
N TYR A 18 -8.54 4.34 9.95
CA TYR A 18 -9.99 4.28 10.04
C TYR A 18 -10.58 4.10 8.65
N SER A 19 -11.70 3.40 8.59
CA SER A 19 -12.49 3.29 7.38
C SER A 19 -13.93 3.67 7.67
N LEU A 20 -14.48 4.57 6.86
CA LEU A 20 -15.85 5.05 7.01
C LEU A 20 -16.71 4.55 5.86
N TYR A 21 -17.84 3.93 6.18
CA TYR A 21 -18.85 3.46 5.25
C TYR A 21 -20.14 4.24 5.48
N MET A 22 -20.51 5.07 4.52
CA MET A 22 -21.71 5.93 4.53
C MET A 22 -22.66 5.58 3.39
N HIS A 23 -23.92 5.99 3.54
CA HIS A 23 -25.03 5.61 2.63
C HIS A 23 -25.22 4.09 2.50
N LEU A 24 -25.03 3.36 3.60
CA LEU A 24 -25.55 1.99 3.70
C LEU A 24 -27.09 2.05 3.74
N ARG A 25 -27.72 1.00 3.21
CA ARG A 25 -29.18 0.90 3.18
C ARG A 25 -29.72 0.81 4.61
N ASP A 26 -30.77 1.59 4.90
CA ASP A 26 -31.48 1.48 6.18
C ASP A 26 -32.22 0.13 6.29
N LEU A 27 -32.63 -0.22 7.50
CA LEU A 27 -33.23 -1.53 7.79
C LEU A 27 -34.55 -1.76 7.05
N ASP A 28 -35.37 -0.73 6.86
CA ASP A 28 -36.63 -0.85 6.12
C ASP A 28 -36.37 -0.98 4.62
N GLY A 29 -35.39 -0.25 4.10
CA GLY A 29 -34.88 -0.41 2.76
C GLY A 29 -34.39 -1.84 2.53
N ILE A 30 -33.64 -2.44 3.46
CA ILE A 30 -33.20 -3.84 3.37
C ILE A 30 -34.41 -4.77 3.32
N ARG A 31 -35.37 -4.63 4.24
CA ARG A 31 -36.58 -5.46 4.32
C ARG A 31 -37.39 -5.45 3.02
N LYS A 32 -37.54 -4.27 2.40
CA LYS A 32 -38.30 -4.07 1.16
C LYS A 32 -37.63 -4.67 -0.08
N SER A 33 -36.30 -4.71 -0.11
CA SER A 33 -35.54 -4.95 -1.34
C SER A 33 -34.78 -6.28 -1.37
N VAL A 34 -34.33 -6.75 -0.22
CA VAL A 34 -33.60 -8.01 -0.07
C VAL A 34 -34.50 -9.09 0.51
N GLY A 35 -35.41 -8.70 1.40
CA GLY A 35 -36.33 -9.60 2.10
C GLY A 35 -36.28 -9.38 3.62
N PRO A 36 -37.18 -10.02 4.39
CA PRO A 36 -37.22 -9.86 5.83
C PRO A 36 -35.89 -10.27 6.47
N LEU A 37 -35.38 -9.44 7.38
CA LEU A 37 -34.23 -9.80 8.21
C LEU A 37 -34.61 -11.00 9.10
N PRO A 38 -33.66 -11.90 9.43
CA PRO A 38 -33.95 -13.04 10.30
C PRO A 38 -34.52 -12.59 11.64
N ASN A 39 -35.55 -13.27 12.15
CA ASN A 39 -36.11 -12.98 13.48
C ASN A 39 -35.08 -13.17 14.60
N ASN A 40 -34.07 -14.02 14.38
CA ASN A 40 -32.95 -14.23 15.30
C ASN A 40 -31.62 -14.19 14.52
N PRO A 41 -31.06 -12.98 14.28
CA PRO A 41 -29.78 -12.83 13.59
C PRO A 41 -28.64 -13.42 14.41
N PRO A 42 -27.55 -13.88 13.76
CA PRO A 42 -26.41 -14.47 14.47
C PRO A 42 -25.68 -13.43 15.32
N GLU A 43 -25.16 -13.84 16.49
CA GLU A 43 -24.38 -12.95 17.36
C GLU A 43 -23.10 -12.42 16.66
N ALA A 44 -22.48 -13.26 15.81
CA ALA A 44 -21.34 -12.89 14.98
C ALA A 44 -21.75 -12.78 13.50
N GLY A 45 -21.13 -11.84 12.80
CA GLY A 45 -21.35 -11.64 11.36
C GLY A 45 -20.72 -12.75 10.53
N SER A 46 -21.09 -12.78 9.25
CA SER A 46 -20.41 -13.60 8.24
C SER A 46 -20.48 -12.93 6.88
N SER A 47 -19.93 -13.56 5.85
CA SER A 47 -20.03 -13.06 4.47
C SER A 47 -21.45 -13.08 3.89
N SER A 48 -22.40 -13.71 4.57
CA SER A 48 -23.78 -13.85 4.09
C SER A 48 -24.84 -13.45 5.11
N ALA A 49 -24.44 -13.02 6.32
CA ALA A 49 -25.37 -12.62 7.37
C ALA A 49 -24.83 -11.43 8.17
N LEU A 50 -25.73 -10.47 8.44
CA LEU A 50 -25.42 -9.37 9.35
C LEU A 50 -25.35 -9.92 10.78
N PRO A 51 -24.41 -9.44 11.61
CA PRO A 51 -24.47 -9.69 13.03
C PRO A 51 -25.71 -9.03 13.64
N LYS A 52 -26.13 -9.57 14.78
CA LYS A 52 -27.27 -9.09 15.56
C LYS A 52 -27.24 -7.59 15.81
N TRP A 53 -26.10 -7.05 16.21
CA TRP A 53 -25.94 -5.62 16.50
C TRP A 53 -26.04 -4.69 15.28
N LEU A 54 -25.93 -5.21 14.05
CA LEU A 54 -26.18 -4.48 12.80
C LEU A 54 -27.58 -4.74 12.21
N SER A 55 -28.37 -5.62 12.83
CA SER A 55 -29.69 -6.02 12.33
C SER A 55 -30.85 -5.24 12.96
N TYR A 56 -30.56 -4.36 13.92
CA TYR A 56 -31.54 -3.55 14.65
C TYR A 56 -31.17 -2.08 14.61
N SER A 57 -32.18 -1.22 14.73
CA SER A 57 -31.96 0.22 14.78
C SER A 57 -31.21 0.56 16.05
N ILE A 58 -30.30 1.51 15.94
CA ILE A 58 -29.62 2.13 17.06
C ILE A 58 -30.13 3.57 17.17
N ASP A 59 -30.39 4.04 18.38
CA ASP A 59 -30.86 5.40 18.64
C ASP A 59 -29.68 6.37 18.57
N GLY A 60 -29.18 6.62 17.36
CA GLY A 60 -28.07 7.53 17.09
C GLY A 60 -26.69 6.85 17.08
N VAL A 61 -25.64 7.65 17.25
CA VAL A 61 -24.24 7.19 17.18
C VAL A 61 -23.93 6.33 18.39
N GLN A 62 -23.40 5.13 18.15
CA GLN A 62 -22.99 4.22 19.21
C GLN A 62 -21.50 3.93 19.07
N VAL A 63 -20.79 3.97 20.20
CA VAL A 63 -19.39 3.55 20.32
C VAL A 63 -19.37 2.23 21.09
N PRO A 64 -19.65 1.09 20.41
CA PRO A 64 -19.77 -0.17 21.10
C PRO A 64 -18.44 -0.60 21.72
N GLN A 65 -18.47 -0.94 23.00
CA GLN A 65 -17.31 -1.56 23.66
C GLN A 65 -17.23 -3.04 23.27
N ASN A 66 -16.04 -3.49 22.89
CA ASN A 66 -15.72 -4.90 22.62
C ASN A 66 -16.41 -5.56 21.41
N LEU A 67 -17.10 -4.82 20.54
CA LEU A 67 -17.57 -5.37 19.27
C LEU A 67 -16.43 -5.40 18.25
N ARG A 68 -16.34 -6.51 17.51
CA ARG A 68 -15.34 -6.73 16.47
C ARG A 68 -16.03 -7.04 15.16
N VAL A 69 -15.47 -6.49 14.10
CA VAL A 69 -15.78 -6.85 12.72
C VAL A 69 -14.66 -7.72 12.22
N TYR A 70 -14.99 -8.92 11.74
CA TYR A 70 -14.02 -9.84 11.17
C TYR A 70 -13.91 -9.68 9.66
N ARG A 71 -12.81 -10.20 9.13
CA ARG A 71 -12.54 -10.16 7.69
C ARG A 71 -13.65 -10.90 6.94
N LYS A 72 -14.26 -10.22 5.97
CA LYS A 72 -15.39 -10.67 5.15
C LYS A 72 -16.75 -10.64 5.86
N ASP A 73 -16.85 -10.10 7.07
CA ASP A 73 -18.17 -9.86 7.65
C ASP A 73 -18.95 -8.87 6.80
N MET A 74 -20.23 -9.16 6.60
CA MET A 74 -21.15 -8.25 5.95
C MET A 74 -21.40 -7.05 6.87
N LEU A 75 -21.18 -5.85 6.33
CA LEU A 75 -21.29 -4.59 7.06
C LEU A 75 -22.62 -3.87 6.82
N GLY A 76 -23.37 -4.31 5.82
CA GLY A 76 -24.59 -3.69 5.35
C GLY A 76 -24.80 -3.95 3.85
N TYR A 77 -25.91 -3.45 3.33
CA TYR A 77 -26.19 -3.44 1.90
C TYR A 77 -25.93 -2.05 1.33
N ALA A 78 -25.53 -1.97 0.07
CA ALA A 78 -25.37 -0.69 -0.62
C ALA A 78 -26.69 0.08 -0.63
N GLY A 79 -26.66 1.34 -0.18
CA GLY A 79 -27.81 2.23 -0.26
C GLY A 79 -27.97 2.79 -1.67
N ALA A 80 -28.72 3.88 -1.75
CA ALA A 80 -28.90 4.64 -2.97
C ALA A 80 -28.83 6.13 -2.66
N CYS A 81 -28.24 6.89 -3.58
CA CYS A 81 -28.24 8.35 -3.58
C CYS A 81 -28.79 8.79 -4.95
N HIS A 82 -29.74 9.73 -4.96
CA HIS A 82 -30.41 10.21 -6.17
C HIS A 82 -30.97 9.08 -7.07
N GLY A 83 -31.55 8.04 -6.45
CA GLY A 83 -32.12 6.89 -7.17
C GLY A 83 -31.10 5.92 -7.76
N GLN A 84 -29.81 6.16 -7.57
CA GLN A 84 -28.72 5.32 -8.08
C GLN A 84 -28.01 4.59 -6.94
N PRO A 85 -27.58 3.33 -7.11
CA PRO A 85 -26.80 2.62 -6.10
C PRO A 85 -25.50 3.36 -5.78
N HIS A 86 -25.31 3.73 -4.52
CA HIS A 86 -24.15 4.48 -4.07
C HIS A 86 -23.63 3.95 -2.72
N LEU A 87 -22.32 4.02 -2.55
CA LEU A 87 -21.62 3.78 -1.29
C LEU A 87 -20.53 4.84 -1.18
N HIS A 88 -20.54 5.57 -0.06
CA HIS A 88 -19.45 6.48 0.26
C HIS A 88 -18.46 5.75 1.15
N PHE A 89 -17.19 5.75 0.73
CA PHE A 89 -16.14 4.99 1.38
C PHE A 89 -14.89 5.85 1.54
N GLU A 90 -14.42 5.98 2.78
CA GLU A 90 -13.19 6.71 3.09
C GLU A 90 -12.20 5.83 3.83
N ILE A 91 -10.91 6.14 3.66
CA ILE A 91 -9.84 5.67 4.54
C ILE A 91 -9.02 6.87 4.97
N PHE A 92 -8.80 6.98 6.28
CA PHE A 92 -8.02 8.07 6.85
C PHE A 92 -7.28 7.66 8.13
N MET A 93 -6.34 8.50 8.53
CA MET A 93 -5.61 8.38 9.80
C MET A 93 -5.78 9.65 10.61
N THR A 94 -5.78 9.54 11.95
CA THR A 94 -5.58 10.72 12.80
C THR A 94 -4.17 11.26 12.60
N GLU A 95 -3.92 12.53 12.94
CA GLU A 95 -2.56 13.08 12.91
C GLU A 95 -1.60 12.30 13.82
N GLY A 96 -2.09 11.82 14.97
CA GLY A 96 -1.31 10.99 15.89
C GLY A 96 -0.91 9.65 15.26
N ASP A 97 -1.88 8.95 14.69
CA ASP A 97 -1.63 7.65 14.04
C ASP A 97 -0.76 7.81 12.79
N PHE A 98 -0.95 8.89 12.02
CA PHE A 98 -0.11 9.20 10.86
C PHE A 98 1.34 9.43 11.29
N ARG A 99 1.58 10.25 12.31
CA ARG A 99 2.92 10.48 12.87
C ARG A 99 3.56 9.19 13.38
N ALA A 100 2.79 8.38 14.10
CA ALA A 100 3.26 7.11 14.66
C ALA A 100 3.75 6.13 13.58
N TRP A 101 3.20 6.20 12.36
CA TRP A 101 3.61 5.33 11.26
C TRP A 101 4.60 5.98 10.28
N PHE A 102 4.26 7.14 9.74
CA PHE A 102 5.01 7.82 8.67
C PHE A 102 6.18 8.65 9.19
N GLU A 103 6.15 9.09 10.45
CA GLU A 103 7.09 10.09 10.98
C GLU A 103 7.83 9.60 12.24
N GLN A 104 7.71 8.30 12.56
CA GLN A 104 8.43 7.69 13.67
C GLN A 104 9.95 7.86 13.48
N SER A 105 10.61 8.36 14.52
CA SER A 105 12.07 8.54 14.51
C SER A 105 12.79 7.22 14.18
N GLY A 106 13.77 7.28 13.27
CA GLY A 106 14.47 6.11 12.74
C GLY A 106 13.71 5.32 11.67
N LEU A 107 12.39 5.49 11.56
CA LEU A 107 11.52 4.80 10.61
C LEU A 107 10.70 5.74 9.71
N ALA A 108 11.08 7.02 9.63
CA ALA A 108 10.38 8.02 8.84
C ALA A 108 10.29 7.64 7.36
N VAL A 109 9.06 7.65 6.84
CA VAL A 109 8.72 7.31 5.46
C VAL A 109 8.88 8.56 4.59
N GLN A 110 9.49 8.40 3.42
CA GLN A 110 9.78 9.50 2.49
C GLN A 110 8.62 9.77 1.54
N LEU A 111 7.40 9.83 2.08
CA LEU A 111 6.16 9.96 1.32
C LEU A 111 6.20 11.16 0.38
N GLY A 112 6.20 10.89 -0.93
CA GLY A 112 6.21 11.91 -1.97
C GLY A 112 7.46 12.80 -2.01
N ASN A 113 8.55 12.40 -1.35
CA ASN A 113 9.80 13.15 -1.39
C ASN A 113 10.37 13.15 -2.82
N ARG A 114 10.70 14.34 -3.36
CA ARG A 114 11.29 14.50 -4.71
C ARG A 114 12.76 14.07 -4.80
N ASN A 115 13.47 14.04 -3.68
CA ASN A 115 14.85 13.57 -3.59
C ASN A 115 14.95 12.48 -2.52
N PRO A 116 14.32 11.31 -2.76
CA PRO A 116 14.34 10.22 -1.79
C PRO A 116 15.72 9.58 -1.70
N THR A 117 16.13 9.18 -0.50
CA THR A 117 17.40 8.48 -0.25
C THR A 117 17.17 7.03 0.16
N THR A 118 18.15 6.16 -0.02
CA THR A 118 18.06 4.79 0.54
C THR A 118 18.02 4.84 2.04
N ARG A 119 16.93 4.33 2.61
CA ARG A 119 16.76 4.25 4.07
C ARG A 119 17.62 3.16 4.68
N ALA A 120 18.11 3.38 5.90
CA ALA A 120 18.70 2.33 6.73
C ALA A 120 17.64 1.30 7.20
N ALA A 121 16.39 1.74 7.34
CA ALA A 121 15.26 0.86 7.65
C ALA A 121 15.08 -0.23 6.60
N ARG A 122 14.58 -1.39 7.03
CA ARG A 122 14.47 -2.60 6.20
C ARG A 122 13.06 -2.90 5.74
N ASP A 123 12.13 -1.98 6.04
CA ASP A 123 10.85 -1.91 5.36
C ASP A 123 11.07 -2.04 3.85
N TYR A 124 10.39 -3.02 3.28
CA TYR A 124 10.46 -3.32 1.87
C TYR A 124 9.21 -4.08 1.49
N TRP A 125 8.52 -3.68 0.44
CA TRP A 125 7.46 -4.47 -0.19
C TRP A 125 7.27 -4.03 -1.63
N GLY A 126 6.52 -4.84 -2.38
CA GLY A 126 6.18 -4.51 -3.76
C GLY A 126 7.40 -4.43 -4.67
N HIS A 127 7.49 -3.35 -5.44
CA HIS A 127 8.49 -3.18 -6.49
C HIS A 127 9.80 -2.59 -5.93
N SER A 128 10.92 -2.82 -6.62
CA SER A 128 12.17 -2.09 -6.38
C SER A 128 12.19 -0.84 -7.22
N TYR A 129 12.79 0.22 -6.69
CA TYR A 129 13.08 1.42 -7.47
C TYR A 129 14.52 1.85 -7.36
N PHE A 130 15.07 2.37 -8.45
CA PHE A 130 16.41 2.93 -8.52
C PHE A 130 16.36 4.38 -9.00
N VAL A 131 16.97 5.29 -8.25
CA VAL A 131 17.18 6.69 -8.64
C VAL A 131 18.64 6.84 -9.04
N ILE A 132 18.86 7.00 -10.33
CA ILE A 132 20.18 7.04 -10.95
C ILE A 132 20.45 8.50 -11.36
N PRO A 133 21.48 9.16 -10.79
CA PRO A 133 21.83 10.51 -11.18
C PRO A 133 22.41 10.56 -12.60
N GLY A 134 22.41 11.73 -13.22
CA GLY A 134 23.04 11.97 -14.52
C GLY A 134 24.54 11.66 -14.55
N GLY A 135 25.08 11.43 -15.74
CA GLY A 135 26.50 11.13 -15.96
C GLY A 135 26.89 9.68 -15.72
N GLN A 136 25.94 8.80 -15.36
CA GLN A 136 26.21 7.39 -15.14
C GLN A 136 26.35 6.63 -16.46
N SER A 137 27.35 5.75 -16.54
CA SER A 137 27.60 4.93 -17.74
C SER A 137 26.87 3.60 -17.67
N PHE A 138 26.29 3.22 -18.81
CA PHE A 138 25.65 1.94 -19.05
C PHE A 138 26.53 1.11 -19.97
N VAL A 139 26.74 -0.15 -19.63
CA VAL A 139 27.62 -1.07 -20.37
C VAL A 139 26.81 -2.15 -21.06
N SER A 140 27.31 -2.63 -22.19
CA SER A 140 26.69 -3.75 -22.93
C SER A 140 26.80 -5.08 -22.20
N LYS A 141 27.87 -5.25 -21.41
CA LYS A 141 28.11 -6.37 -20.49
C LYS A 141 28.87 -5.90 -19.26
N PRO A 142 28.59 -6.44 -18.07
CA PRO A 142 29.40 -6.18 -16.88
C PRO A 142 30.87 -6.57 -17.09
N PRO A 143 31.83 -5.68 -16.79
CA PRO A 143 33.26 -5.96 -16.98
C PRO A 143 33.76 -7.09 -16.07
N ASP A 144 33.19 -7.21 -14.86
CA ASP A 144 33.59 -8.19 -13.86
C ASP A 144 32.88 -9.55 -14.00
N ALA A 145 31.99 -9.71 -15.00
CA ALA A 145 31.36 -11.00 -15.30
C ALA A 145 32.36 -11.92 -16.04
N VAL A 146 33.41 -12.33 -15.33
CA VAL A 146 34.49 -13.17 -15.86
C VAL A 146 34.11 -14.65 -15.72
N GLY A 147 34.21 -15.40 -16.82
CA GLY A 147 33.89 -16.82 -16.90
C GLY A 147 32.56 -17.13 -17.61
N ALA A 148 32.49 -18.27 -18.29
CA ALA A 148 31.37 -18.64 -19.17
C ALA A 148 30.01 -18.67 -18.45
N ALA A 149 29.98 -19.08 -17.17
CA ALA A 149 28.75 -19.12 -16.37
C ALA A 149 28.24 -17.70 -16.01
N ALA A 150 29.12 -16.78 -15.61
CA ALA A 150 28.74 -15.40 -15.31
C ALA A 150 28.27 -14.66 -16.57
N ALA A 151 28.97 -14.87 -17.70
CA ALA A 151 28.60 -14.28 -18.98
C ALA A 151 27.22 -14.73 -19.49
N ALA A 152 26.77 -15.94 -19.15
CA ALA A 152 25.45 -16.44 -19.53
C ALA A 152 24.28 -15.68 -18.87
N TYR A 153 24.51 -15.05 -17.71
CA TYR A 153 23.49 -14.25 -17.01
C TYR A 153 23.36 -12.81 -17.53
N PHE A 154 24.26 -12.39 -18.43
CA PHE A 154 24.31 -11.05 -18.99
C PHE A 154 24.36 -11.09 -20.53
N PRO A 155 23.20 -11.38 -21.19
CA PRO A 155 23.07 -11.21 -22.64
C PRO A 155 23.56 -9.83 -23.09
N SER A 156 24.16 -9.73 -24.28
CA SER A 156 24.65 -8.44 -24.78
C SER A 156 23.50 -7.42 -24.92
N LEU A 157 23.67 -6.26 -24.31
CA LEU A 157 22.77 -5.11 -24.44
C LEU A 157 23.48 -3.92 -25.11
N GLN A 158 22.85 -2.75 -25.13
CA GLN A 158 23.48 -1.52 -25.57
C GLN A 158 24.32 -0.87 -24.45
N SER A 159 25.24 0.00 -24.84
CA SER A 159 25.98 0.88 -23.94
C SER A 159 25.62 2.34 -24.20
N GLY A 160 25.90 3.21 -23.23
CA GLY A 160 25.61 4.63 -23.33
C GLY A 160 25.96 5.36 -22.05
N THR A 161 25.65 6.65 -21.98
CA THR A 161 25.81 7.46 -20.77
C THR A 161 24.57 8.32 -20.60
N LEU A 162 24.05 8.36 -19.38
CA LEU A 162 22.92 9.21 -19.05
C LEU A 162 23.37 10.67 -19.05
N ASP A 163 22.56 11.53 -19.66
CA ASP A 163 22.84 12.96 -19.71
C ASP A 163 23.06 13.55 -18.30
N ALA A 164 24.08 14.41 -18.16
CA ALA A 164 24.53 14.91 -16.87
C ALA A 164 23.48 15.80 -16.16
N GLY A 165 22.63 16.49 -16.93
CA GLY A 165 21.55 17.32 -16.39
C GLY A 165 20.27 16.56 -16.04
N SER A 166 20.26 15.23 -16.22
CA SER A 166 19.07 14.41 -16.03
C SER A 166 19.12 13.52 -14.78
N LYS A 167 17.96 13.03 -14.36
CA LYS A 167 17.84 11.91 -13.40
C LYS A 167 16.99 10.81 -13.99
N LEU A 168 17.40 9.57 -13.79
CA LEU A 168 16.68 8.40 -14.26
C LEU A 168 16.04 7.66 -13.08
N TYR A 169 14.72 7.52 -13.14
CA TYR A 169 13.93 6.75 -12.18
C TYR A 169 13.58 5.42 -12.83
N VAL A 170 13.91 4.32 -12.16
CA VAL A 170 13.69 2.98 -12.67
C VAL A 170 12.82 2.21 -11.70
N GLU A 171 11.76 1.63 -12.20
CA GLU A 171 10.98 0.60 -11.53
C GLU A 171 11.45 -0.77 -12.00
N ALA A 172 11.71 -1.67 -11.07
CA ALA A 172 12.00 -3.07 -11.34
C ALA A 172 11.07 -3.96 -10.52
N TYR A 173 10.42 -4.91 -11.19
CA TYR A 173 9.49 -5.82 -10.55
C TYR A 173 9.50 -7.19 -11.22
N PHE A 174 8.89 -8.16 -10.56
CA PHE A 174 8.84 -9.52 -11.04
C PHE A 174 7.39 -9.93 -11.30
N HIS A 175 7.17 -10.59 -12.43
CA HIS A 175 5.87 -11.10 -12.81
C HIS A 175 6.02 -12.44 -13.53
N LYS A 176 5.36 -13.47 -12.99
CA LYS A 176 5.34 -14.84 -13.54
C LYS A 176 6.75 -15.41 -13.81
N GLY A 177 7.71 -15.21 -12.92
CA GLY A 177 9.06 -15.75 -13.09
C GLY A 177 10.04 -14.84 -13.82
N GLN A 178 9.59 -13.73 -14.39
CA GLN A 178 10.41 -12.82 -15.18
C GLN A 178 10.59 -11.47 -14.49
N ARG A 179 11.75 -10.84 -14.66
CA ARG A 179 11.99 -9.44 -14.24
C ARG A 179 11.59 -8.48 -15.36
N TYR A 180 10.90 -7.41 -14.99
CA TYR A 180 10.53 -6.30 -15.86
C TYR A 180 11.10 -5.00 -15.30
N THR A 181 11.44 -4.09 -16.21
CA THR A 181 11.94 -2.76 -15.89
C THR A 181 11.18 -1.69 -16.65
N ARG A 182 10.89 -0.57 -16.00
CA ARG A 182 10.30 0.61 -16.60
C ARG A 182 11.06 1.83 -16.12
N SER A 183 11.28 2.80 -17.01
CA SER A 183 12.07 3.98 -16.66
C SER A 183 11.38 5.29 -17.02
N TRP A 184 11.68 6.32 -16.25
CA TRP A 184 11.32 7.70 -16.50
C TRP A 184 12.56 8.57 -16.37
N VAL A 185 12.71 9.54 -17.27
CA VAL A 185 13.78 10.53 -17.19
C VAL A 185 13.19 11.87 -16.76
N GLU A 186 13.80 12.46 -15.73
CA GLU A 186 13.54 13.83 -15.31
C GLU A 186 14.59 14.75 -15.93
N ARG A 187 14.11 15.81 -16.59
CA ARG A 187 14.90 16.93 -17.10
C ARG A 187 14.16 18.21 -16.77
N ASP A 188 14.87 19.19 -16.21
CA ASP A 188 14.30 20.49 -15.84
C ASP A 188 13.00 20.39 -15.03
N GLY A 189 12.93 19.40 -14.12
CA GLY A 189 11.76 19.13 -13.27
C GLY A 189 10.59 18.41 -13.95
N THR A 190 10.69 18.11 -15.25
CA THR A 190 9.67 17.37 -16.00
C THR A 190 10.02 15.90 -16.09
N LEU A 191 9.15 15.04 -15.56
CA LEU A 191 9.31 13.59 -15.57
C LEU A 191 8.61 12.99 -16.81
N THR A 192 9.37 12.32 -17.68
CA THR A 192 8.87 11.72 -18.92
C THR A 192 9.13 10.21 -18.97
N PRO A 193 8.15 9.38 -19.34
CA PRO A 193 8.37 7.94 -19.49
C PRO A 193 9.28 7.66 -20.68
N LEU A 194 10.34 6.85 -20.49
CA LEU A 194 11.20 6.37 -21.58
C LEU A 194 10.64 5.14 -22.28
N THR A 195 9.83 4.35 -21.56
CA THR A 195 9.19 3.15 -22.10
C THR A 195 7.68 3.22 -21.91
N ALA A 196 6.95 3.07 -23.02
CA ALA A 196 5.49 3.03 -23.00
C ALA A 196 4.98 1.81 -22.21
N ALA A 197 5.67 0.68 -22.36
CA ALA A 197 5.42 -0.55 -21.61
C ALA A 197 6.67 -0.98 -20.81
N PRO A 198 6.51 -1.78 -19.75
CA PRO A 198 7.63 -2.42 -19.05
C PRO A 198 8.42 -3.34 -19.99
N VAL A 199 9.75 -3.28 -19.92
CA VAL A 199 10.69 -4.07 -20.72
C VAL A 199 11.15 -5.28 -19.91
N ALA A 200 10.94 -6.47 -20.45
CA ALA A 200 11.44 -7.70 -19.83
C ALA A 200 12.98 -7.73 -19.85
N ASP A 201 13.58 -8.26 -18.79
CA ASP A 201 15.01 -8.54 -18.78
C ASP A 201 15.36 -9.56 -19.88
N ALA A 202 16.49 -9.35 -20.57
CA ALA A 202 16.96 -10.26 -21.62
C ALA A 202 17.28 -11.67 -21.09
N TYR A 203 17.59 -11.80 -19.80
CA TYR A 203 17.72 -13.11 -19.16
C TYR A 203 16.35 -13.65 -18.76
N THR A 204 15.94 -14.74 -19.42
CA THR A 204 14.64 -15.39 -19.22
C THR A 204 14.58 -16.19 -17.91
N ASP A 205 13.37 -16.39 -17.38
CA ASP A 205 13.11 -17.10 -16.11
C ASP A 205 13.89 -16.51 -14.92
N TYR A 206 14.12 -15.19 -14.95
CA TYR A 206 15.00 -14.49 -14.02
C TYR A 206 14.71 -14.84 -12.55
N GLU A 207 13.45 -14.77 -12.14
CA GLU A 207 13.02 -15.01 -10.76
C GLU A 207 13.13 -16.48 -10.38
N TYR A 208 12.74 -17.39 -11.28
CA TYR A 208 12.83 -18.84 -11.03
C TYR A 208 14.27 -19.31 -10.91
N ARG A 209 15.18 -18.75 -11.71
CA ARG A 209 16.62 -19.07 -11.68
C ARG A 209 17.43 -18.15 -10.77
N MET A 210 16.78 -17.32 -9.96
CA MET A 210 17.47 -16.33 -9.12
C MET A 210 18.41 -16.99 -8.11
N TYR A 211 18.07 -18.18 -7.58
CA TYR A 211 18.93 -18.92 -6.66
C TYR A 211 20.23 -19.40 -7.34
N GLU A 212 20.10 -20.00 -8.53
CA GLU A 212 21.26 -20.44 -9.33
C GLU A 212 22.15 -19.25 -9.67
N ARG A 213 21.53 -18.16 -10.14
CA ARG A 213 22.22 -16.91 -10.46
C ARG A 213 22.93 -16.31 -9.23
N ALA A 214 22.29 -16.29 -8.07
CA ALA A 214 22.89 -15.79 -6.84
C ALA A 214 24.10 -16.64 -6.42
N THR A 215 24.00 -17.96 -6.55
CA THR A 215 25.10 -18.89 -6.23
C THR A 215 26.29 -18.71 -7.16
N ALA A 216 26.04 -18.48 -8.44
CA ALA A 216 27.10 -18.27 -9.43
C ALA A 216 27.77 -16.89 -9.31
N LEU A 217 26.99 -15.83 -9.09
CA LEU A 217 27.52 -14.46 -9.04
C LEU A 217 28.09 -14.07 -7.67
N TYR A 218 27.61 -14.69 -6.57
CA TYR A 218 28.01 -14.36 -5.20
C TYR A 218 28.41 -15.63 -4.43
N PRO A 219 29.47 -16.35 -4.85
CA PRO A 219 29.84 -17.64 -4.26
C PRO A 219 30.24 -17.55 -2.77
N GLN A 220 30.66 -16.38 -2.29
CA GLN A 220 30.99 -16.14 -0.87
C GLN A 220 29.75 -16.16 0.03
N CYS A 221 28.63 -15.61 -0.45
CA CYS A 221 27.36 -15.62 0.28
C CYS A 221 26.19 -15.51 -0.71
N PRO A 222 25.67 -16.65 -1.21
CA PRO A 222 24.53 -16.64 -2.13
C PRO A 222 23.27 -16.03 -1.53
N SER A 223 23.08 -16.08 -0.20
CA SER A 223 21.92 -15.47 0.46
C SER A 223 21.92 -13.95 0.34
N ASP A 224 23.08 -13.31 0.54
CA ASP A 224 23.23 -11.85 0.36
C ASP A 224 23.09 -11.49 -1.11
N GLY A 225 23.70 -12.29 -2.00
CA GLY A 225 23.54 -12.16 -3.45
C GLY A 225 22.09 -12.24 -3.91
N TYR A 226 21.30 -13.13 -3.31
CA TYR A 226 19.87 -13.25 -3.61
C TYR A 226 19.11 -11.98 -3.23
N GLU A 227 19.40 -11.39 -2.06
CA GLU A 227 18.80 -10.12 -1.65
C GLU A 227 19.21 -8.95 -2.53
N LEU A 228 20.48 -8.89 -2.95
CA LEU A 228 20.96 -7.90 -3.90
C LEU A 228 20.24 -7.98 -5.25
N LEU A 229 20.09 -9.19 -5.81
CA LEU A 229 19.38 -9.40 -7.08
C LEU A 229 17.87 -9.12 -6.98
N ARG A 230 17.30 -9.27 -5.77
CA ARG A 230 15.86 -9.14 -5.52
C ARG A 230 15.44 -7.73 -5.13
N PHE A 231 16.20 -7.09 -4.25
CA PHE A 231 15.86 -5.83 -3.60
C PHE A 231 16.80 -4.68 -3.97
N GLY A 232 17.93 -4.99 -4.62
CA GLY A 232 19.01 -4.04 -4.88
C GLY A 232 19.84 -3.67 -3.64
N ARG A 233 19.52 -4.25 -2.47
CA ARG A 233 20.22 -4.05 -1.20
C ARG A 233 20.03 -5.25 -0.28
N ILE A 234 20.95 -5.42 0.67
CA ILE A 234 20.85 -6.46 1.70
C ILE A 234 19.95 -5.94 2.83
N LEU A 235 18.91 -6.69 3.17
CA LEU A 235 18.00 -6.44 4.29
C LEU A 235 18.32 -7.31 5.52
N SER A 236 19.18 -8.32 5.38
CA SER A 236 19.69 -9.15 6.48
C SER A 236 20.33 -8.33 7.60
N ASP A 237 20.17 -8.79 8.85
CA ASP A 237 20.87 -8.29 10.05
C ASP A 237 22.38 -8.50 10.01
N HIS A 238 22.80 -9.54 9.29
CA HIS A 238 24.18 -10.01 9.31
C HIS A 238 24.68 -10.13 7.87
N PRO A 239 24.89 -9.00 7.17
CA PRO A 239 25.50 -9.02 5.85
C PRO A 239 26.91 -9.60 5.95
N THR A 240 27.23 -10.53 5.06
CA THR A 240 28.54 -11.19 4.97
C THR A 240 29.38 -10.61 3.84
N LEU A 241 28.77 -10.22 2.72
CA LEU A 241 29.48 -9.63 1.58
C LEU A 241 30.08 -8.26 1.94
N THR A 242 31.35 -8.06 1.59
CA THR A 242 31.99 -6.75 1.63
C THR A 242 31.39 -5.81 0.59
N VAL A 243 31.50 -4.48 0.77
CA VAL A 243 30.96 -3.49 -0.17
C VAL A 243 31.41 -3.73 -1.61
N ALA A 244 32.68 -4.09 -1.81
CA ALA A 244 33.22 -4.40 -3.14
C ALA A 244 32.62 -5.66 -3.77
N ALA A 245 32.22 -6.64 -2.96
CA ALA A 245 31.58 -7.88 -3.40
C ALA A 245 30.07 -7.75 -3.62
N GLN A 246 29.46 -6.61 -3.29
CA GLN A 246 28.03 -6.34 -3.48
C GLN A 246 27.67 -5.77 -4.85
N LYS A 247 28.64 -5.67 -5.78
CA LYS A 247 28.41 -5.19 -7.16
C LYS A 247 27.23 -5.90 -7.79
N THR A 248 26.22 -5.13 -8.19
CA THR A 248 24.94 -5.67 -8.66
C THR A 248 24.55 -5.02 -9.98
N TRP A 249 24.66 -5.77 -11.06
CA TRP A 249 24.34 -5.28 -12.40
C TRP A 249 22.86 -5.51 -12.75
N VAL A 250 22.17 -4.43 -13.13
CA VAL A 250 20.76 -4.45 -13.53
C VAL A 250 20.61 -3.90 -14.94
N ALA A 251 19.82 -4.58 -15.77
CA ALA A 251 19.45 -4.11 -17.10
C ALA A 251 18.39 -3.02 -16.97
N VAL A 252 18.65 -1.83 -17.50
CA VAL A 252 17.79 -0.66 -17.34
C VAL A 252 17.58 0.04 -18.69
N PRO A 253 16.34 0.40 -19.04
CA PRO A 253 16.08 1.32 -20.14
C PRO A 253 16.61 2.71 -19.77
N PHE A 254 17.65 3.19 -20.45
CA PHE A 254 18.30 4.47 -20.15
C PHE A 254 18.10 5.52 -21.24
N GLU A 255 17.65 5.10 -22.42
CA GLU A 255 17.28 5.93 -23.57
C GLU A 255 16.15 5.23 -24.33
N ALA A 256 15.37 5.97 -25.11
CA ALA A 256 14.28 5.39 -25.90
C ALA A 256 14.81 4.25 -26.80
N GLY A 257 14.27 3.04 -26.62
CA GLY A 257 14.66 1.86 -27.38
C GLY A 257 16.02 1.24 -27.00
N LYS A 258 16.74 1.76 -25.99
CA LYS A 258 18.03 1.19 -25.54
C LYS A 258 17.94 0.70 -24.09
N GLN A 259 18.46 -0.49 -23.85
CA GLN A 259 18.66 -1.05 -22.52
C GLN A 259 20.16 -1.28 -22.32
N GLY A 260 20.66 -1.07 -21.10
CA GLY A 260 22.06 -1.32 -20.76
C GLY A 260 22.22 -1.72 -19.32
N TYR A 261 23.36 -2.29 -18.97
CA TYR A 261 23.66 -2.68 -17.59
C TYR A 261 24.27 -1.52 -16.82
N ILE A 262 23.78 -1.31 -15.59
CA ILE A 262 24.37 -0.41 -14.62
C ILE A 262 24.59 -1.15 -13.29
N ASP A 263 25.72 -0.88 -12.65
CA ASP A 263 25.96 -1.35 -11.29
C ASP A 263 25.17 -0.49 -10.31
N ILE A 264 24.08 -1.03 -9.77
CA ILE A 264 23.25 -0.30 -8.83
C ILE A 264 23.89 -0.24 -7.43
N SER A 265 24.93 -1.00 -7.11
CA SER A 265 25.53 -0.97 -5.77
C SER A 265 26.28 0.34 -5.48
N GLN A 266 26.54 1.15 -6.51
CA GLN A 266 27.13 2.48 -6.39
C GLN A 266 26.39 3.35 -5.36
N GLN A 267 27.15 4.09 -4.54
CA GLN A 267 26.60 4.91 -3.46
C GLN A 267 25.71 6.05 -3.98
N ALA A 268 25.99 6.56 -5.17
CA ALA A 268 25.22 7.62 -5.80
C ALA A 268 23.78 7.18 -6.18
N ILE A 269 23.58 5.88 -6.42
CA ILE A 269 22.28 5.33 -6.84
C ILE A 269 21.45 5.00 -5.60
N GLN A 270 20.26 5.61 -5.51
CA GLN A 270 19.33 5.35 -4.42
C GLN A 270 18.46 4.14 -4.77
N LYS A 271 18.38 3.18 -3.85
CA LYS A 271 17.48 2.03 -3.85
C LYS A 271 16.29 2.30 -2.94
N LEU A 272 15.08 2.14 -3.47
CA LEU A 272 13.81 2.32 -2.77
C LEU A 272 12.89 1.12 -3.08
N SER A 273 11.72 1.13 -2.46
CA SER A 273 10.63 0.21 -2.73
C SER A 273 9.28 0.91 -2.62
N ASP A 274 8.17 0.18 -2.74
CA ASP A 274 6.85 0.74 -2.44
C ASP A 274 6.79 1.28 -1.00
N ALA A 275 7.66 0.81 -0.09
CA ALA A 275 7.74 1.27 1.30
C ALA A 275 8.03 2.76 1.49
N GLU A 276 8.61 3.41 0.49
CA GLU A 276 8.97 4.82 0.53
C GLU A 276 7.88 5.73 -0.05
N PHE A 277 6.82 5.18 -0.64
CA PHE A 277 5.78 5.94 -1.35
C PHE A 277 6.38 6.96 -2.33
N PRO A 278 7.08 6.51 -3.39
CA PRO A 278 7.87 7.39 -4.23
C PRO A 278 7.01 8.38 -5.04
N PHE A 279 7.46 9.64 -5.16
CA PHE A 279 6.69 10.69 -5.85
C PHE A 279 6.43 10.38 -7.33
N PHE A 280 7.39 9.75 -8.00
CA PHE A 280 7.29 9.37 -9.42
C PHE A 280 6.29 8.22 -9.65
N MET A 281 5.81 7.59 -8.57
CA MET A 281 4.68 6.65 -8.59
C MET A 281 3.35 7.33 -8.22
N GLY A 282 3.31 8.67 -8.19
CA GLY A 282 2.13 9.50 -7.98
C GLY A 282 1.88 9.92 -6.53
N TRP A 283 2.66 9.43 -5.57
CA TRP A 283 2.44 9.73 -4.15
C TRP A 283 2.82 11.17 -3.80
N GLN A 284 1.92 11.89 -3.13
CA GLN A 284 2.16 13.28 -2.73
C GLN A 284 1.37 13.64 -1.46
N LYS A 285 2.03 14.33 -0.53
CA LYS A 285 1.34 15.01 0.57
C LYS A 285 0.66 16.29 0.06
N ILE A 286 -0.60 16.43 0.41
CA ILE A 286 -1.45 17.57 0.06
C ILE A 286 -1.86 18.24 1.37
N GLU A 287 -1.29 19.39 1.66
CA GLU A 287 -1.48 20.16 2.89
C GLU A 287 -1.50 21.67 2.61
N GLU A 288 -1.81 22.50 3.60
CA GLU A 288 -1.94 23.95 3.43
C GLU A 288 -0.74 24.57 2.69
N GLY A 289 -1.01 25.25 1.57
CA GLY A 289 0.01 25.82 0.67
C GLY A 289 0.34 24.99 -0.58
N ASN A 290 -0.10 23.72 -0.64
CA ASN A 290 -0.03 22.84 -1.82
C ASN A 290 -1.25 21.91 -1.86
N THR A 291 -2.44 22.50 -1.73
CA THR A 291 -3.71 21.79 -1.58
C THR A 291 -4.67 22.22 -2.68
N PRO A 292 -5.40 21.30 -3.35
CA PRO A 292 -6.47 21.72 -4.24
C PRO A 292 -7.65 22.26 -3.42
N PHE A 293 -7.64 22.13 -2.09
CA PHE A 293 -8.70 22.61 -1.21
C PHE A 293 -8.40 24.02 -0.72
N SER A 294 -9.37 24.92 -0.85
CA SER A 294 -9.29 26.27 -0.33
C SER A 294 -9.36 26.28 1.22
N LYS A 295 -9.23 27.45 1.87
CA LYS A 295 -9.30 27.59 3.34
C LYS A 295 -10.63 27.09 3.95
N ASP A 296 -11.65 26.90 3.13
CA ASP A 296 -12.96 26.34 3.50
C ASP A 296 -13.01 24.79 3.40
N GLY A 297 -11.98 24.14 2.88
CA GLY A 297 -11.91 22.69 2.70
C GLY A 297 -12.62 22.17 1.45
N ILE A 298 -13.06 23.06 0.54
CA ILE A 298 -13.68 22.70 -0.74
C ILE A 298 -12.62 22.68 -1.84
N CYS A 299 -12.70 21.69 -2.73
CA CYS A 299 -11.77 21.55 -3.85
C CYS A 299 -11.97 22.68 -4.87
N ASP A 300 -10.95 23.50 -5.03
CA ASP A 300 -10.82 24.55 -6.03
C ASP A 300 -10.38 23.97 -7.38
N TYR A 301 -11.13 24.34 -8.42
CA TYR A 301 -10.91 23.88 -9.79
C TYR A 301 -9.53 24.27 -10.35
N ASP A 302 -9.12 25.52 -10.14
CA ASP A 302 -7.88 26.07 -10.69
C ASP A 302 -6.67 25.53 -9.95
N GLU A 303 -6.80 25.34 -8.63
CA GLU A 303 -5.74 24.79 -7.80
C GLU A 303 -5.56 23.28 -8.07
N LEU A 304 -6.65 22.56 -8.30
CA LEU A 304 -6.60 21.17 -8.76
C LEU A 304 -5.94 21.06 -10.13
N ARG A 305 -6.31 21.88 -11.13
CA ARG A 305 -5.65 21.89 -12.45
C ARG A 305 -4.14 22.15 -12.35
N ARG A 306 -3.74 23.10 -11.50
CA ARG A 306 -2.32 23.39 -11.21
C ARG A 306 -1.58 22.17 -10.65
N ILE A 307 -2.20 21.42 -9.75
CA ILE A 307 -1.57 20.25 -9.13
C ILE A 307 -1.48 19.08 -10.13
N VAL A 308 -2.47 18.91 -11.03
CA VAL A 308 -2.45 17.76 -11.95
C VAL A 308 -1.61 17.98 -13.20
N ALA A 309 -1.33 19.21 -13.63
CA ALA A 309 -0.41 19.53 -14.74
C ALA A 309 -0.63 18.71 -16.05
N VAL A 310 -1.89 18.39 -16.38
CA VAL A 310 -2.29 17.64 -17.60
C VAL A 310 -2.96 18.60 -18.58
N VAL A 311 -2.18 19.50 -19.19
CA VAL A 311 -2.55 20.41 -20.29
C VAL A 311 -3.20 21.75 -19.87
N GLU A 312 -2.52 22.83 -20.23
CA GLU A 312 -3.02 24.21 -20.29
C GLU A 312 -3.84 24.40 -21.59
N ASP A 313 -5.13 24.09 -21.57
CA ASP A 313 -6.04 24.93 -22.35
C ASP A 313 -6.37 26.12 -21.46
N ALA A 314 -5.77 27.26 -21.78
CA ALA A 314 -5.96 28.50 -21.06
C ALA A 314 -7.43 28.91 -21.15
N GLU A 315 -8.19 28.69 -20.07
CA GLU A 315 -9.54 29.23 -19.98
C GLU A 315 -9.49 30.75 -20.11
N THR A 316 -10.32 31.26 -20.99
CA THR A 316 -10.49 32.70 -21.16
C THR A 316 -11.02 33.32 -19.87
N PRO A 317 -10.69 34.59 -19.55
CA PRO A 317 -11.22 35.26 -18.35
C PRO A 317 -12.75 35.21 -18.21
N ALA A 318 -13.49 35.09 -19.32
CA ALA A 318 -14.94 34.94 -19.35
C ALA A 318 -15.41 33.56 -18.82
N GLU A 319 -14.69 32.49 -19.13
CA GLU A 319 -15.00 31.13 -18.65
C GLU A 319 -14.75 30.98 -17.14
N ARG A 320 -13.85 31.80 -16.58
CA ARG A 320 -13.58 31.89 -15.14
C ARG A 320 -14.67 32.62 -14.35
N MET A 321 -15.58 33.32 -15.04
CA MET A 321 -16.72 34.00 -14.42
C MET A 321 -18.02 33.19 -14.47
N CYS A 322 -17.99 31.96 -14.99
CA CYS A 322 -19.14 31.05 -14.98
C CYS A 322 -19.58 30.70 -13.54
N PRO A 323 -20.88 30.49 -13.30
CA PRO A 323 -21.38 30.05 -12.00
C PRO A 323 -20.72 28.74 -11.50
N ALA A 324 -20.55 28.62 -10.17
CA ALA A 324 -19.84 27.49 -9.54
C ALA A 324 -20.31 26.10 -9.98
N HIS A 325 -21.61 25.89 -10.19
CA HIS A 325 -22.15 24.59 -10.63
C HIS A 325 -21.71 24.21 -12.06
N GLU A 326 -21.47 25.19 -12.94
CA GLU A 326 -20.93 24.92 -14.29
C GLU A 326 -19.45 24.57 -14.22
N GLN A 327 -18.70 25.20 -13.32
CA GLN A 327 -17.29 24.88 -13.06
C GLN A 327 -17.14 23.47 -12.45
N GLU A 328 -18.00 23.10 -11.50
CA GLU A 328 -18.06 21.75 -10.93
C GLU A 328 -18.40 20.69 -12.01
N ALA A 329 -19.36 20.95 -12.89
CA ALA A 329 -19.72 20.04 -13.97
C ALA A 329 -18.57 19.85 -14.98
N LYS A 330 -17.88 20.95 -15.33
CA LYS A 330 -16.67 20.91 -16.16
C LYS A 330 -15.56 20.11 -15.50
N LEU A 331 -15.32 20.30 -14.21
CA LEU A 331 -14.35 19.52 -13.44
C LEU A 331 -14.68 18.03 -13.45
N ALA A 332 -15.93 17.68 -13.14
CA ALA A 332 -16.37 16.29 -13.12
C ALA A 332 -16.18 15.63 -14.49
N THR A 333 -16.51 16.32 -15.58
CA THR A 333 -16.32 15.84 -16.95
C THR A 333 -14.84 15.71 -17.32
N TYR A 334 -14.02 16.68 -16.94
CA TYR A 334 -12.57 16.62 -17.15
C TYR A 334 -11.95 15.41 -16.44
N ILE A 335 -12.24 15.22 -15.15
CA ILE A 335 -11.76 14.07 -14.37
C ILE A 335 -12.28 12.75 -14.96
N ALA A 336 -13.54 12.70 -15.39
CA ALA A 336 -14.13 11.51 -15.99
C ALA A 336 -13.46 11.11 -17.32
N ASN A 337 -12.98 12.08 -18.10
CA ASN A 337 -12.40 11.84 -19.41
C ASN A 337 -10.87 11.67 -19.41
N HIS A 338 -10.16 12.12 -18.37
CA HIS A 338 -8.69 12.04 -18.30
C HIS A 338 -8.22 10.95 -17.32
N ALA A 339 -7.74 9.82 -17.85
CA ALA A 339 -7.35 8.66 -17.03
C ALA A 339 -6.09 8.95 -16.20
N GLU A 340 -5.12 9.63 -16.79
CA GLU A 340 -3.87 10.08 -16.18
C GLU A 340 -4.10 11.03 -15.00
N VAL A 341 -5.14 11.88 -15.07
CA VAL A 341 -5.57 12.75 -13.97
C VAL A 341 -6.10 11.91 -12.80
N ARG A 342 -6.98 10.95 -13.10
CA ARG A 342 -7.51 10.04 -12.07
C ARG A 342 -6.41 9.22 -11.42
N GLU A 343 -5.43 8.75 -12.18
CA GLU A 343 -4.31 7.99 -11.62
C GLU A 343 -3.41 8.86 -10.72
N ARG A 344 -3.20 10.14 -11.04
CA ARG A 344 -2.48 11.06 -10.13
C ARG A 344 -3.23 11.25 -8.81
N PHE A 345 -4.55 11.43 -8.83
CA PHE A 345 -5.34 11.57 -7.60
C PHE A 345 -5.29 10.36 -6.67
N ARG A 346 -5.03 9.16 -7.20
CA ARG A 346 -4.89 7.97 -6.36
C ARG A 346 -3.70 8.04 -5.42
N GLY A 347 -2.67 8.82 -5.73
CA GLY A 347 -1.49 8.98 -4.89
C GLY A 347 -1.56 10.14 -3.89
N PHE A 348 -2.64 10.91 -3.88
CA PHE A 348 -2.77 12.02 -2.94
C PHE A 348 -3.04 11.52 -1.53
N VAL A 349 -2.34 12.15 -0.58
CA VAL A 349 -2.50 11.96 0.85
C VAL A 349 -2.83 13.33 1.43
N CYS A 350 -4.11 13.57 1.70
CA CYS A 350 -4.66 14.89 1.97
C CYS A 350 -4.83 15.16 3.46
N HIS A 351 -4.25 16.23 3.96
CA HIS A 351 -4.46 16.74 5.31
C HIS A 351 -5.61 17.73 5.32
N ALA A 352 -6.79 17.29 5.75
CA ALA A 352 -8.01 18.08 5.67
C ALA A 352 -8.94 17.85 6.87
N PRO A 353 -9.85 18.79 7.18
CA PRO A 353 -10.96 18.54 8.11
C PRO A 353 -11.99 17.61 7.46
N SER A 354 -12.59 16.72 8.25
CA SER A 354 -13.64 15.83 7.75
C SER A 354 -14.94 16.58 7.49
N GLU A 355 -15.72 16.17 6.48
CA GLU A 355 -17.08 16.70 6.26
C GLU A 355 -18.08 16.26 7.33
N TRP A 356 -17.75 15.21 8.08
CA TRP A 356 -18.58 14.65 9.15
C TRP A 356 -18.39 15.37 10.50
N ASP A 357 -17.68 16.50 10.50
CA ASP A 357 -17.37 17.34 11.66
C ASP A 357 -18.07 18.71 11.54
N ALA A 358 -19.02 18.96 12.44
CA ALA A 358 -19.83 20.17 12.44
C ALA A 358 -19.05 21.44 12.83
N SER A 359 -17.95 21.32 13.57
CA SER A 359 -17.21 22.47 14.12
C SER A 359 -16.69 23.43 13.04
N GLY A 360 -16.46 22.93 11.81
CA GLY A 360 -15.97 23.72 10.68
C GLY A 360 -17.04 24.31 9.76
N ASN A 361 -18.34 24.03 10.00
CA ASN A 361 -19.42 24.36 9.05
C ASN A 361 -19.47 25.84 8.67
N GLY A 362 -19.37 26.72 9.67
CA GLY A 362 -19.43 28.17 9.45
C GLY A 362 -18.28 28.71 8.59
N ALA A 363 -17.12 28.03 8.57
CA ALA A 363 -16.02 28.36 7.67
C ALA A 363 -16.19 27.70 6.29
N ARG A 364 -16.58 26.42 6.27
CA ARG A 364 -16.74 25.60 5.06
C ARG A 364 -17.82 26.10 4.12
N TYR A 365 -18.99 26.45 4.66
CA TYR A 365 -20.16 26.82 3.86
C TYR A 365 -20.40 28.33 3.80
N ARG A 366 -19.46 29.14 4.31
CA ARG A 366 -19.57 30.61 4.33
C ARG A 366 -19.93 31.19 2.96
N ARG A 367 -19.29 30.70 1.90
CA ARG A 367 -19.50 31.15 0.52
C ARG A 367 -20.94 31.00 0.05
N LEU A 368 -21.70 30.05 0.60
CA LEU A 368 -23.11 29.87 0.26
C LEU A 368 -24.00 30.98 0.87
N LYS A 369 -23.56 31.58 1.98
CA LYS A 369 -24.25 32.67 2.71
C LYS A 369 -23.91 34.06 2.18
N ASP A 370 -22.76 34.22 1.53
CA ASP A 370 -22.32 35.49 0.95
C ASP A 370 -23.36 36.04 -0.05
N PRO A 371 -23.44 37.37 -0.29
CA PRO A 371 -24.48 37.97 -1.14
C PRO A 371 -24.60 37.35 -2.53
N ASP A 372 -23.48 36.98 -3.14
CA ASP A 372 -23.42 36.34 -4.46
C ASP A 372 -23.56 34.80 -4.41
N GLY A 373 -23.57 34.23 -3.21
CA GLY A 373 -23.76 32.82 -2.92
C GLY A 373 -25.19 32.35 -3.12
N PHE A 374 -25.40 31.02 -3.10
CA PHE A 374 -26.70 30.41 -3.38
C PHE A 374 -27.81 30.91 -2.45
N PHE A 375 -27.57 30.93 -1.13
CA PHE A 375 -28.56 31.41 -0.16
C PHE A 375 -28.58 32.94 -0.07
N GLY A 376 -27.46 33.63 -0.32
CA GLY A 376 -27.42 35.09 -0.40
C GLY A 376 -28.36 35.65 -1.46
N LYS A 377 -28.34 35.08 -2.67
CA LYS A 377 -29.22 35.45 -3.79
C LYS A 377 -30.70 35.16 -3.55
N ARG A 378 -31.01 34.27 -2.61
CA ARG A 378 -32.38 33.82 -2.30
C ARG A 378 -32.92 34.38 -0.99
N LYS A 379 -32.14 35.20 -0.29
CA LYS A 379 -32.46 35.68 1.07
C LYS A 379 -33.82 36.37 1.18
N GLU A 380 -34.30 37.01 0.11
CA GLU A 380 -35.63 37.65 0.07
C GLU A 380 -36.78 36.63 0.01
N PHE A 381 -36.58 35.48 -0.65
CA PHE A 381 -37.61 34.45 -0.84
C PHE A 381 -37.51 33.32 0.19
N ASP A 382 -36.32 33.08 0.71
CA ASP A 382 -35.99 32.03 1.67
C ASP A 382 -35.01 32.58 2.73
N PRO A 383 -35.49 33.40 3.67
CA PRO A 383 -34.63 34.07 4.65
C PRO A 383 -33.94 33.11 5.63
N ASN A 384 -34.48 31.92 5.84
CA ASN A 384 -33.96 30.91 6.78
C ASN A 384 -33.20 29.77 6.07
N GLY A 385 -33.18 29.71 4.74
CA GLY A 385 -32.67 28.58 3.98
C GLY A 385 -31.24 28.15 4.31
N TYR A 386 -30.34 29.10 4.61
CA TYR A 386 -28.99 28.76 5.05
C TYR A 386 -28.98 28.08 6.42
N ASP A 387 -29.74 28.60 7.38
CA ASP A 387 -29.78 28.06 8.73
C ASP A 387 -30.48 26.69 8.75
N ASP A 388 -31.54 26.51 7.95
CA ASP A 388 -32.19 25.22 7.73
C ASP A 388 -31.24 24.20 7.06
N PHE A 389 -30.45 24.64 6.08
CA PHE A 389 -29.41 23.81 5.45
C PHE A 389 -28.35 23.35 6.46
N ILE A 390 -27.81 24.27 7.28
CA ILE A 390 -26.82 23.92 8.30
C ILE A 390 -27.43 22.96 9.33
N LYS A 391 -28.64 23.25 9.81
CA LYS A 391 -29.35 22.38 10.75
C LYS A 391 -29.63 21.00 10.18
N PHE A 392 -29.90 20.88 8.88
CA PHE A 392 -30.04 19.60 8.22
C PHE A 392 -28.70 18.88 8.09
N LEU A 393 -27.64 19.58 7.69
CA LEU A 393 -26.30 19.03 7.56
C LEU A 393 -25.77 18.47 8.89
N GLU A 394 -25.95 19.19 9.99
CA GLU A 394 -25.51 18.80 11.33
C GLU A 394 -26.11 17.45 11.77
N GLN A 395 -27.29 17.06 11.26
CA GLN A 395 -27.89 15.75 11.56
C GLN A 395 -27.07 14.57 11.01
N PHE A 396 -26.20 14.81 10.02
CA PHE A 396 -25.34 13.78 9.44
C PHE A 396 -23.92 13.79 10.01
N GLN A 397 -23.55 14.81 10.79
CA GLN A 397 -22.19 15.04 11.26
C GLN A 397 -21.99 14.45 12.65
N PHE A 398 -21.43 13.24 12.67
CA PHE A 398 -21.37 12.41 13.88
C PHE A 398 -20.00 12.43 14.58
N LEU A 399 -18.97 13.10 14.04
CA LEU A 399 -17.59 12.90 14.51
C LEU A 399 -17.36 13.30 15.96
N GLU A 400 -18.03 14.36 16.44
CA GLU A 400 -17.93 14.81 17.83
C GLU A 400 -18.44 13.75 18.82
N GLU A 401 -19.41 12.92 18.42
CA GLU A 401 -19.95 11.81 19.21
C GLU A 401 -19.04 10.57 19.21
N THR A 402 -17.94 10.59 18.46
CA THR A 402 -16.97 9.49 18.40
C THR A 402 -15.73 9.78 19.25
N PRO A 403 -14.90 8.76 19.57
CA PRO A 403 -13.61 8.99 20.23
C PRO A 403 -12.61 9.82 19.40
N LEU A 404 -12.90 10.05 18.11
CA LEU A 404 -12.09 10.93 17.28
C LEU A 404 -12.28 12.40 17.70
N GLY A 405 -13.47 12.79 18.13
CA GLY A 405 -13.85 14.17 18.49
C GLY A 405 -13.93 15.11 17.28
N GLY A 406 -14.52 16.29 17.49
CA GLY A 406 -14.59 17.37 16.51
C GLY A 406 -13.38 18.32 16.52
N GLY A 407 -13.31 19.20 15.54
CA GLY A 407 -12.31 20.27 15.40
C GLY A 407 -10.95 19.78 14.93
N LYS A 408 -10.86 18.58 14.34
CA LYS A 408 -9.58 17.94 13.98
C LYS A 408 -9.42 17.76 12.48
N LYS A 409 -8.16 17.70 12.07
CA LYS A 409 -7.77 17.29 10.72
C LYS A 409 -7.35 15.84 10.70
N PHE A 410 -7.50 15.22 9.54
CA PHE A 410 -7.14 13.83 9.29
C PHE A 410 -6.32 13.74 8.00
N TRP A 411 -5.56 12.67 7.88
CA TRP A 411 -4.86 12.31 6.65
C TRP A 411 -5.71 11.34 5.85
N PHE A 412 -6.34 11.82 4.79
CA PHE A 412 -7.18 11.04 3.87
C PHE A 412 -6.34 10.43 2.76
N PHE A 413 -6.64 9.18 2.44
CA PHE A 413 -6.02 8.45 1.33
C PHE A 413 -7.08 8.07 0.32
N HIS A 414 -6.71 7.96 -0.96
CA HIS A 414 -7.58 7.29 -1.91
C HIS A 414 -7.82 5.84 -1.43
N PRO A 415 -9.05 5.41 -1.10
CA PRO A 415 -9.28 4.17 -0.37
C PRO A 415 -8.76 2.93 -1.08
N LEU A 416 -9.04 2.81 -2.38
CA LEU A 416 -8.57 1.67 -3.16
C LEU A 416 -7.05 1.67 -3.38
N ALA A 417 -6.41 2.84 -3.44
CA ALA A 417 -4.97 2.94 -3.61
C ALA A 417 -4.27 2.54 -2.32
N PHE A 418 -4.74 3.02 -1.17
CA PHE A 418 -4.29 2.60 0.16
C PHE A 418 -4.37 1.07 0.31
N ILE A 419 -5.54 0.48 0.03
CA ILE A 419 -5.74 -0.98 0.13
C ILE A 419 -4.78 -1.71 -0.81
N ARG A 420 -4.71 -1.32 -2.10
CA ARG A 420 -3.83 -1.98 -3.07
C ARG A 420 -2.36 -1.88 -2.65
N HIS A 421 -1.94 -0.74 -2.14
CA HIS A 421 -0.56 -0.49 -1.73
C HIS A 421 -0.19 -1.36 -0.52
N PHE A 422 -0.94 -1.29 0.57
CA PHE A 422 -0.64 -2.09 1.78
C PHE A 422 -0.89 -3.59 1.61
N ARG A 423 -1.73 -4.02 0.65
CA ARG A 423 -1.85 -5.45 0.30
C ARG A 423 -0.56 -6.05 -0.24
N LYS A 424 0.35 -5.25 -0.80
CA LYS A 424 1.66 -5.72 -1.26
C LYS A 424 2.56 -6.17 -0.11
N CYS A 425 2.30 -5.70 1.12
CA CYS A 425 3.09 -6.07 2.29
C CYS A 425 2.97 -7.55 2.66
N GLY A 426 1.77 -8.13 2.50
CA GLY A 426 1.51 -9.52 2.85
C GLY A 426 1.63 -9.85 4.35
N TRP A 427 1.65 -8.85 5.24
CA TRP A 427 1.81 -9.05 6.67
C TRP A 427 0.66 -9.84 7.26
N LEU A 428 0.99 -10.84 8.07
CA LEU A 428 0.07 -11.47 9.00
C LEU A 428 0.19 -10.81 10.38
N GLY A 429 -0.94 -10.43 10.95
CA GLY A 429 -1.02 -10.09 12.37
C GLY A 429 -1.00 -11.33 13.26
N ILE A 430 -0.64 -11.17 14.54
CA ILE A 430 -0.61 -12.28 15.50
C ILE A 430 -1.96 -12.98 15.63
N LYS A 431 -3.07 -12.23 15.52
CA LYS A 431 -4.42 -12.78 15.58
C LYS A 431 -4.80 -13.56 14.32
N GLU A 432 -4.36 -13.13 13.14
CA GLU A 432 -4.53 -13.90 11.91
C GLU A 432 -3.69 -15.18 11.98
N PHE A 433 -2.46 -15.08 12.49
CA PHE A 433 -1.59 -16.22 12.69
C PHE A 433 -2.16 -17.23 13.69
N GLU A 434 -2.82 -16.76 14.76
CA GLU A 434 -3.58 -17.58 15.72
C GLU A 434 -4.75 -18.31 15.06
N GLN A 435 -5.46 -17.69 14.12
CA GLN A 435 -6.54 -18.37 13.40
C GLN A 435 -6.02 -19.52 12.51
N ILE A 436 -4.82 -19.35 11.93
CA ILE A 436 -4.18 -20.37 11.09
C ILE A 436 -3.60 -21.51 11.96
N TYR A 437 -2.94 -21.15 13.06
CA TYR A 437 -2.32 -22.05 14.03
C TYR A 437 -3.03 -21.94 15.39
N SER A 438 -4.27 -22.42 15.46
CA SER A 438 -5.14 -22.29 16.63
C SER A 438 -4.73 -23.19 17.81
N ASN A 439 -5.04 -22.77 19.04
CA ASN A 439 -4.65 -23.48 20.27
C ASN A 439 -5.10 -24.95 20.31
N ASN A 440 -6.28 -25.25 19.77
CA ASN A 440 -6.82 -26.61 19.67
C ASN A 440 -6.03 -27.54 18.72
N ARG A 441 -5.01 -27.03 18.01
CA ARG A 441 -4.12 -27.82 17.14
C ARG A 441 -2.88 -28.30 17.86
N TYR A 442 -2.55 -27.72 19.01
CA TYR A 442 -1.39 -28.10 19.80
C TYR A 442 -1.76 -29.15 20.84
N SER A 443 -0.77 -29.88 21.33
CA SER A 443 -0.98 -30.80 22.46
C SER A 443 -1.38 -30.02 23.71
N ARG A 444 -2.21 -30.61 24.60
CA ARG A 444 -2.66 -29.95 25.84
C ARG A 444 -1.50 -29.53 26.77
N ARG A 445 -0.33 -30.13 26.60
CA ARG A 445 0.89 -29.86 27.39
C ARG A 445 2.01 -29.30 26.52
N GLN A 446 1.68 -28.65 25.40
CA GLN A 446 2.67 -28.12 24.48
C GLN A 446 3.61 -27.14 25.19
N GLN A 447 4.91 -27.38 25.06
CA GLN A 447 5.97 -26.48 25.51
C GLN A 447 6.98 -26.26 24.37
N PRO A 448 7.37 -25.02 24.04
CA PRO A 448 6.81 -23.75 24.50
C PRO A 448 5.31 -23.59 24.23
N SER A 449 4.63 -22.68 24.92
CA SER A 449 3.18 -22.47 24.74
C SER A 449 2.85 -22.10 23.29
N PRO A 450 1.62 -22.38 22.80
CA PRO A 450 1.20 -21.97 21.47
C PRO A 450 1.38 -20.48 21.19
N ASP A 451 1.11 -19.62 22.18
CA ASP A 451 1.33 -18.17 22.06
C ASP A 451 2.80 -17.82 21.89
N SER A 452 3.69 -18.45 22.68
CA SER A 452 5.13 -18.26 22.55
C SER A 452 5.64 -18.70 21.18
N LEU A 453 5.22 -19.88 20.71
CA LEU A 453 5.57 -20.37 19.38
C LEU A 453 5.11 -19.40 18.28
N ARG A 454 3.88 -18.89 18.38
CA ARG A 454 3.36 -17.91 17.42
C ARG A 454 4.16 -16.62 17.42
N GLY A 455 4.50 -16.09 18.60
CA GLY A 455 5.36 -14.91 18.72
C GLY A 455 6.74 -15.12 18.06
N THR A 456 7.35 -16.28 18.28
CA THR A 456 8.66 -16.63 17.71
C THR A 456 8.64 -16.71 16.19
N TYR A 457 7.63 -17.33 15.58
CA TYR A 457 7.63 -17.63 14.15
C TYR A 457 6.94 -16.59 13.27
N LEU A 458 6.09 -15.72 13.82
CA LEU A 458 5.34 -14.74 13.04
C LEU A 458 6.25 -13.81 12.22
N ILE A 459 7.22 -13.19 12.89
CA ILE A 459 8.13 -12.22 12.26
C ILE A 459 8.96 -12.91 11.17
N PRO A 460 9.67 -14.03 11.44
CA PRO A 460 10.39 -14.77 10.39
C PRO A 460 9.52 -15.18 9.19
N ILE A 461 8.26 -15.56 9.41
CA ILE A 461 7.34 -15.92 8.33
C ILE A 461 6.98 -14.70 7.48
N ASN A 462 6.70 -13.55 8.09
CA ASN A 462 6.45 -12.31 7.35
C ASN A 462 7.69 -11.89 6.54
N LEU A 463 8.88 -11.99 7.13
CA LEU A 463 10.15 -11.71 6.44
C LEU A 463 10.40 -12.67 5.27
N ALA A 464 10.14 -13.97 5.45
CA ALA A 464 10.26 -14.97 4.39
C ALA A 464 9.24 -14.74 3.27
N ALA A 465 8.00 -14.40 3.62
CA ALA A 465 6.95 -14.10 2.65
C ALA A 465 7.33 -12.92 1.75
N ARG A 466 7.92 -11.87 2.35
CA ARG A 466 8.53 -10.75 1.63
C ARG A 466 9.69 -11.19 0.74
N LYS A 467 10.66 -11.92 1.28
CA LYS A 467 11.89 -12.33 0.58
C LYS A 467 11.64 -13.23 -0.62
N TYR A 468 10.68 -14.14 -0.50
CA TYR A 468 10.37 -15.13 -1.53
C TYR A 468 9.06 -14.85 -2.27
N VAL A 469 8.54 -13.63 -2.17
CA VAL A 469 7.39 -13.16 -2.98
C VAL A 469 6.18 -14.06 -2.83
N LEU A 470 5.94 -14.50 -1.61
CA LEU A 470 4.74 -15.24 -1.24
C LEU A 470 3.57 -14.27 -1.05
N THR A 471 3.46 -13.30 -1.97
CA THR A 471 2.40 -12.31 -2.04
C THR A 471 1.19 -12.85 -2.79
N ASP A 472 1.34 -13.98 -3.52
CA ASP A 472 0.20 -14.74 -4.04
C ASP A 472 -0.51 -15.47 -2.88
N PRO A 473 -1.81 -15.20 -2.66
CA PRO A 473 -2.55 -15.81 -1.55
C PRO A 473 -2.57 -17.33 -1.58
N THR A 474 -2.58 -17.93 -2.77
CA THR A 474 -2.62 -19.39 -2.93
C THR A 474 -1.30 -20.01 -2.50
N ARG A 475 -0.17 -19.50 -3.04
CA ARG A 475 1.18 -19.95 -2.66
C ARG A 475 1.43 -19.74 -1.17
N PHE A 476 1.02 -18.61 -0.61
CA PHE A 476 1.21 -18.33 0.80
C PHE A 476 0.36 -19.25 1.68
N ALA A 477 -0.90 -19.51 1.32
CA ALA A 477 -1.74 -20.48 2.00
C ALA A 477 -1.15 -21.90 1.93
N HIS A 478 -0.55 -22.29 0.79
CA HIS A 478 0.16 -23.57 0.68
C HIS A 478 1.38 -23.63 1.60
N LEU A 479 2.22 -22.59 1.66
CA LEU A 479 3.36 -22.54 2.59
C LEU A 479 2.88 -22.72 4.04
N LEU A 480 1.90 -21.92 4.46
CA LEU A 480 1.38 -21.95 5.83
C LEU A 480 0.73 -23.31 6.14
N GLY A 481 0.00 -23.87 5.17
CA GLY A 481 -0.62 -25.20 5.25
C GLY A 481 0.38 -26.35 5.34
N GLN A 482 1.50 -26.28 4.62
CA GLN A 482 2.57 -27.29 4.69
C GLN A 482 3.38 -27.14 5.98
N GLY A 483 3.71 -25.91 6.40
CA GLY A 483 4.30 -25.63 7.71
C GLY A 483 3.42 -26.19 8.84
N ARG A 484 2.08 -26.06 8.71
CA ARG A 484 1.10 -26.65 9.63
C ARG A 484 1.15 -28.18 9.68
N ARG A 485 1.46 -28.89 8.59
CA ARG A 485 1.64 -30.35 8.61
C ARG A 485 3.03 -30.74 9.13
N GLY A 486 4.06 -29.99 8.79
CA GLY A 486 5.45 -30.21 9.20
C GLY A 486 5.64 -30.14 10.71
N VAL A 487 5.04 -29.16 11.39
CA VAL A 487 5.04 -29.07 12.87
C VAL A 487 4.38 -30.30 13.48
N ARG A 488 3.24 -30.74 12.92
CA ARG A 488 2.52 -31.93 13.37
C ARG A 488 3.32 -33.23 13.14
N LEU A 489 4.13 -33.29 12.09
CA LEU A 489 4.99 -34.43 11.78
C LEU A 489 6.23 -34.47 12.71
N ALA A 490 6.86 -33.32 12.97
CA ALA A 490 7.96 -33.21 13.93
C ALA A 490 7.52 -33.60 15.35
N ASP A 491 6.34 -33.16 15.79
CA ASP A 491 5.75 -33.57 17.07
C ASP A 491 5.40 -35.07 17.09
N TYR A 492 4.91 -35.63 15.97
CA TYR A 492 4.60 -37.05 15.84
C TYR A 492 5.85 -37.95 15.91
N TYR A 493 6.97 -37.53 15.33
CA TYR A 493 8.22 -38.29 15.37
C TYR A 493 9.03 -38.06 16.66
N ALA A 494 8.94 -36.87 17.29
CA ALA A 494 9.53 -36.61 18.60
C ALA A 494 8.90 -37.47 19.72
N GLY A 495 7.64 -37.90 19.55
CA GLY A 495 6.94 -38.81 20.47
C GLY A 495 7.37 -40.28 20.38
N LYS A 496 8.16 -40.68 19.38
CA LYS A 496 8.74 -42.04 19.30
C LYS A 496 10.22 -41.98 19.66
N GLN A 497 10.52 -42.19 20.95
CA GLN A 497 11.85 -42.64 21.37
C GLN A 497 12.14 -43.97 20.66
N TYR A 498 12.87 -43.93 19.54
CA TYR A 498 13.59 -45.11 19.07
C TYR A 498 14.79 -45.30 19.99
N ALA A 499 14.57 -46.08 21.05
CA ALA A 499 15.59 -46.56 21.95
C ALA A 499 16.56 -47.46 21.19
N GLY A 500 17.87 -47.19 21.29
CA GLY A 500 18.88 -48.23 21.07
C GLY A 500 20.17 -47.79 20.39
N LYS A 501 21.23 -47.75 21.21
CA LYS A 501 22.66 -47.95 20.91
C LYS A 501 23.52 -46.73 20.58
N THR A 502 24.28 -46.38 21.61
CA THR A 502 25.58 -45.71 21.63
C THR A 502 26.58 -46.31 20.63
N GLY A 503 27.13 -45.49 19.74
CA GLY A 503 28.26 -45.81 18.88
C GLY A 503 28.41 -44.73 17.78
N CYS A 504 29.56 -44.06 17.73
CA CYS A 504 29.85 -43.07 16.69
C CYS A 504 29.75 -43.69 15.29
N GLY A 505 28.83 -43.18 14.48
CA GLY A 505 28.66 -43.56 13.08
C GLY A 505 27.47 -42.83 12.48
N TRP A 506 27.74 -41.87 11.59
CA TRP A 506 26.85 -41.30 10.57
C TRP A 506 25.34 -41.53 10.75
N PHE A 507 24.65 -40.59 11.42
CA PHE A 507 23.19 -40.51 11.33
C PHE A 507 22.78 -39.52 10.25
N SER A 508 22.04 -40.03 9.26
CA SER A 508 21.63 -39.34 8.06
C SER A 508 20.61 -38.24 8.33
N TRP A 509 20.76 -37.18 7.55
CA TRP A 509 19.93 -36.00 7.45
C TRP A 509 18.47 -36.32 7.03
N HIS A 510 17.60 -36.63 7.99
CA HIS A 510 16.15 -36.76 7.74
C HIS A 510 15.36 -35.89 8.72
N GLY A 511 15.25 -34.58 8.43
CA GLY A 511 14.41 -33.67 9.21
C GLY A 511 14.45 -32.19 8.83
N LYS A 512 15.47 -31.74 8.08
CA LYS A 512 15.61 -30.32 7.66
C LYS A 512 15.31 -30.04 6.18
N LYS A 513 14.65 -30.94 5.46
CA LYS A 513 14.29 -30.79 4.04
C LYS A 513 12.80 -30.50 3.80
N SER A 514 12.19 -29.55 4.52
CA SER A 514 10.79 -29.18 4.25
C SER A 514 10.61 -27.93 3.37
N ILE A 515 11.68 -27.24 2.94
CA ILE A 515 11.54 -26.00 2.13
C ILE A 515 12.40 -25.96 0.85
N ILE A 516 13.26 -26.96 0.59
CA ILE A 516 14.09 -26.97 -0.62
C ILE A 516 13.80 -28.25 -1.41
N HIS A 517 12.70 -28.25 -2.15
CA HIS A 517 12.50 -28.95 -3.43
C HIS A 517 11.02 -28.93 -3.82
N CYS A 518 10.69 -28.13 -4.83
CA CYS A 518 9.82 -28.51 -5.94
C CYS A 518 10.06 -27.51 -7.09
N PRO A 519 9.94 -27.98 -8.35
CA PRO A 519 10.68 -27.47 -9.51
C PRO A 519 10.34 -26.04 -9.94
#